data_AF-A0A822IZD5-F1
#
_entry.id   AF-A0A822IZD5-F1
#
_cell.length_a   1.000
_cell.length_b   1.000
_cell.length_c   1.000
_cell.angle_alpha   90.00
_cell.angle_beta   90.00
_cell.angle_gamma   90.00
#
_symmetry.space_group_name_H-M   'P 1'
#
loop_
_entity.id
_entity.type
_entity.pdbx_description
1 polymer ?
#
loop_
_entity_poly.entity_id
_entity_poly.type
_entity_poly.pdbx_seq_one_letter_code
_entity_poly.pdbx_strand_id
1 'polypeptide(L)'
;MQKNKGYVSIIQCMDISDILKKVKNNDLSLDEAEKQLRIINFELLSDIAKVDVHRAKRVGIPEAIIADCKTSEDVVSIARVHLKNEGRAIITRACEDNYNSLVSLANETNSRIRWEKRARIVIIGESIARTDGRIGVISAGTADIPVAEEAKVIAEEMGCSVTAIYDVGVAGIHRLFPELAKLARAGVDAVVVAAGREGTLPSIVSGLVDVPVIGVPVSTGYGAGGKGDAALLSMLQSCSVLAVVNIDAGFVAGAFAARIANLAAKNRK
;
A
#
# COMPACT_ATOMS: atom_id res chain seq x y z
N MET A 1 42.55 -4.16 38.23
CA MET A 1 41.11 -3.99 37.96
C MET A 1 41.00 -3.32 36.60
N GLN A 2 40.98 -4.00 35.44
CA GLN A 2 40.11 -5.06 34.94
C GLN A 2 38.65 -4.58 34.67
N LYS A 3 38.23 -4.80 33.40
CA LYS A 3 36.85 -4.86 32.85
C LYS A 3 36.23 -3.49 32.47
N ASN A 4 35.75 -3.19 31.26
CA ASN A 4 35.31 -3.98 30.10
C ASN A 4 35.64 -3.24 28.79
N LYS A 5 36.54 -3.78 27.96
CA LYS A 5 36.49 -3.64 26.50
C LYS A 5 35.79 -4.89 25.99
N GLY A 6 34.55 -4.77 25.54
CA GLY A 6 33.73 -5.94 25.20
C GLY A 6 32.72 -5.65 24.11
N TYR A 7 33.00 -6.22 22.93
CA TYR A 7 32.05 -6.61 21.89
C TYR A 7 31.25 -5.49 21.20
N VAL A 8 31.93 -4.76 20.31
CA VAL A 8 31.32 -4.40 19.01
C VAL A 8 32.21 -5.06 17.96
N SER A 9 31.99 -6.36 17.75
CA SER A 9 32.63 -7.05 16.63
C SER A 9 32.07 -6.46 15.35
N ILE A 10 32.95 -5.78 14.63
CA ILE A 10 32.90 -5.43 13.21
C ILE A 10 32.07 -6.48 12.46
N ILE A 11 30.81 -6.16 12.17
CA ILE A 11 30.07 -6.83 11.10
C ILE A 11 30.58 -6.18 9.83
N GLN A 12 31.57 -6.80 9.20
CA GLN A 12 31.94 -6.49 7.83
C GLN A 12 30.67 -6.63 6.97
N CYS A 13 30.13 -5.52 6.46
CA CYS A 13 29.16 -5.56 5.37
C CYS A 13 29.83 -6.22 4.17
N MET A 14 29.59 -7.51 3.97
CA MET A 14 29.97 -8.20 2.75
C MET A 14 29.03 -7.78 1.62
N ASP A 15 29.61 -7.52 0.44
CA ASP A 15 28.86 -7.29 -0.80
C ASP A 15 28.06 -8.55 -1.18
N ILE A 16 26.87 -8.38 -1.77
CA ILE A 16 26.02 -9.47 -2.31
C ILE A 16 26.86 -10.35 -3.25
N SER A 17 27.74 -9.73 -4.05
CA SER A 17 28.65 -10.45 -4.93
C SER A 17 29.57 -11.43 -4.19
N ASP A 18 29.98 -11.11 -2.96
CA ASP A 18 30.87 -11.96 -2.17
C ASP A 18 30.11 -13.09 -1.48
N ILE A 19 28.86 -12.85 -1.06
CA ILE A 19 27.97 -13.92 -0.56
C ILE A 19 27.69 -14.92 -1.68
N LEU A 20 27.35 -14.44 -2.89
CA LEU A 20 27.11 -15.30 -4.05
C LEU A 20 28.36 -16.06 -4.49
N LYS A 21 29.56 -15.46 -4.42
CA LYS A 21 30.83 -16.16 -4.66
C LYS A 21 31.08 -17.24 -3.62
N LYS A 22 30.79 -16.99 -2.34
CA LYS A 22 30.94 -18.00 -1.28
C LYS A 22 29.95 -19.16 -1.44
N VAL A 23 28.72 -18.89 -1.85
CA VAL A 23 27.76 -19.96 -2.21
C VAL A 23 28.28 -20.75 -3.42
N LYS A 24 28.76 -20.07 -4.46
CA LYS A 24 29.34 -20.72 -5.65
C LYS A 24 30.56 -21.59 -5.31
N ASN A 25 31.36 -21.18 -4.33
CA ASN A 25 32.56 -21.90 -3.89
C ASN A 25 32.27 -22.98 -2.82
N ASN A 26 31.00 -23.21 -2.44
CA ASN A 26 30.59 -24.09 -1.32
C ASN A 26 31.13 -23.65 0.06
N ASP A 27 31.56 -22.41 0.21
CA ASP A 27 32.02 -21.81 1.47
C ASP A 27 30.84 -21.33 2.36
N LEU A 28 29.62 -21.30 1.82
CA LEU A 28 28.40 -20.88 2.50
C LEU A 28 27.22 -21.69 1.97
N SER A 29 26.40 -22.26 2.86
CA SER A 29 25.19 -22.96 2.42
C SER A 29 24.15 -21.97 1.88
N LEU A 30 23.26 -22.46 0.99
CA LEU A 30 22.15 -21.65 0.46
C LEU A 30 21.26 -21.09 1.58
N ASP A 31 21.02 -21.87 2.63
CA ASP A 31 20.20 -21.49 3.78
C ASP A 31 20.86 -20.38 4.64
N GLU A 32 22.17 -20.43 4.81
CA GLU A 32 22.94 -19.40 5.52
C GLU A 32 23.09 -18.13 4.69
N ALA A 33 23.26 -18.26 3.37
CA ALA A 33 23.25 -17.14 2.45
C ALA A 33 21.90 -16.41 2.48
N GLU A 34 20.78 -17.13 2.49
CA GLU A 34 19.45 -16.54 2.56
C GLU A 34 19.25 -15.76 3.86
N LYS A 35 19.67 -16.32 5.01
CA LYS A 35 19.60 -15.64 6.31
C LYS A 35 20.46 -14.38 6.35
N GLN A 36 21.66 -14.40 5.78
CA GLN A 36 22.56 -13.25 5.75
C GLN A 36 22.05 -12.15 4.81
N LEU A 37 21.51 -12.50 3.63
CA LEU A 37 20.91 -11.55 2.69
C LEU A 37 19.66 -10.87 3.25
N ARG A 38 18.86 -11.58 4.07
CA ARG A 38 17.71 -10.98 4.77
C ARG A 38 18.12 -9.92 5.80
N ILE A 39 19.30 -10.03 6.40
CA ILE A 39 19.79 -9.11 7.44
C ILE A 39 20.49 -7.89 6.82
N ILE A 40 21.21 -8.08 5.71
CA ILE A 40 21.98 -7.01 5.03
C ILE A 40 21.05 -6.00 4.33
N ASN A 41 19.82 -6.38 4.01
CA ASN A 41 18.87 -5.55 3.26
C ASN A 41 18.23 -4.36 4.00
N PHE A 42 18.70 -4.01 5.20
CA PHE A 42 18.26 -2.80 5.90
C PHE A 42 19.36 -1.75 5.89
N GLU A 43 19.18 -0.66 5.13
CA GLU A 43 20.01 0.53 5.32
C GLU A 43 19.58 1.22 6.62
N LEU A 44 20.50 1.28 7.60
CA LEU A 44 20.33 2.10 8.80
C LEU A 44 20.60 3.55 8.41
N LEU A 45 19.57 4.40 8.42
CA LEU A 45 19.72 5.83 8.17
C LEU A 45 19.30 6.57 9.41
N SER A 46 20.29 6.92 10.23
CA SER A 46 20.12 7.63 11.49
C SER A 46 19.19 6.88 12.47
N ASP A 47 19.11 7.33 13.72
CA ASP A 47 18.32 6.66 14.77
C ASP A 47 16.78 6.66 14.53
N ILE A 48 16.32 7.01 13.32
CA ILE A 48 14.95 7.47 13.04
C ILE A 48 14.15 6.49 12.17
N ALA A 49 14.72 5.80 11.17
CA ALA A 49 13.98 4.82 10.36
C ALA A 49 14.87 3.74 9.71
N LYS A 50 14.41 2.48 9.74
CA LYS A 50 14.97 1.37 8.95
C LYS A 50 14.08 1.14 7.74
N VAL A 51 14.57 1.43 6.54
CA VAL A 51 13.81 1.37 5.28
C VAL A 51 14.05 0.02 4.59
N ASP A 52 12.99 -0.66 4.17
CA ASP A 52 13.04 -1.91 3.39
C ASP A 52 12.93 -1.63 1.88
N VAL A 53 14.01 -1.09 1.32
CA VAL A 53 14.15 -0.68 -0.10
C VAL A 53 14.04 -1.83 -1.12
N HIS A 54 13.68 -3.04 -0.68
CA HIS A 54 13.48 -4.20 -1.54
C HIS A 54 12.14 -4.92 -1.28
N ARG A 55 11.23 -4.29 -0.52
CA ARG A 55 9.90 -4.85 -0.22
C ARG A 55 9.11 -5.23 -1.48
N ALA A 56 9.17 -4.38 -2.51
CA ALA A 56 8.50 -4.65 -3.79
C ALA A 56 9.05 -5.92 -4.48
N LYS A 57 10.37 -6.11 -4.46
CA LYS A 57 11.03 -7.30 -5.04
C LYS A 57 10.69 -8.57 -4.25
N ARG A 58 10.57 -8.46 -2.92
CA ARG A 58 10.37 -9.60 -2.02
C ARG A 58 8.92 -10.07 -1.92
N VAL A 59 7.97 -9.15 -1.82
CA VAL A 59 6.55 -9.48 -1.59
C VAL A 59 5.59 -8.88 -2.62
N GLY A 60 6.10 -8.15 -3.60
CA GLY A 60 5.29 -7.53 -4.66
C GLY A 60 4.52 -6.29 -4.21
N ILE A 61 4.80 -5.74 -3.03
CA ILE A 61 4.13 -4.55 -2.48
C ILE A 61 5.17 -3.45 -2.31
N PRO A 62 4.92 -2.21 -2.80
CA PRO A 62 5.84 -1.11 -2.56
C PRO A 62 5.94 -0.77 -1.07
N GLU A 63 7.08 -0.24 -0.66
CA GLU A 63 7.17 0.45 0.62
C GLU A 63 6.58 1.86 0.48
N ALA A 64 5.92 2.33 1.54
CA ALA A 64 5.31 3.66 1.55
C ALA A 64 5.61 4.36 2.87
N ILE A 65 5.80 5.68 2.77
CA ILE A 65 6.10 6.56 3.88
C ILE A 65 4.78 7.14 4.37
N ILE A 66 4.34 6.72 5.55
CA ILE A 66 3.20 7.37 6.21
C ILE A 66 3.63 8.72 6.78
N ALA A 67 2.97 9.80 6.35
CA ALA A 67 3.35 11.18 6.70
C ALA A 67 2.61 11.75 7.93
N ASP A 68 1.44 11.24 8.27
CA ASP A 68 0.57 11.80 9.33
C ASP A 68 1.19 11.80 10.75
N CYS A 69 2.20 10.96 10.97
CA CYS A 69 2.90 10.80 12.24
C CYS A 69 4.36 11.28 12.20
N LYS A 70 4.75 12.06 11.18
CA LYS A 70 6.14 12.52 10.96
C LYS A 70 6.19 14.01 10.64
N THR A 71 7.34 14.64 10.91
CA THR A 71 7.60 16.00 10.41
C THR A 71 7.87 15.98 8.91
N SER A 72 7.74 17.13 8.25
CA SER A 72 8.09 17.24 6.83
C SER A 72 9.57 16.95 6.57
N GLU A 73 10.47 17.31 7.50
CA GLU A 73 11.90 16.98 7.39
C GLU A 73 12.13 15.47 7.43
N ASP A 74 11.45 14.75 8.34
CA ASP A 74 11.53 13.30 8.44
C ASP A 74 11.01 12.64 7.15
N VAL A 75 9.88 13.11 6.62
CA VAL A 75 9.31 12.58 5.37
C VAL A 75 10.28 12.79 4.19
N VAL A 76 10.90 13.96 4.07
CA VAL A 76 11.89 14.25 3.01
C VAL A 76 13.14 13.39 3.16
N SER A 77 13.65 13.22 4.38
CA SER A 77 14.86 12.41 4.62
C SER A 77 14.64 10.95 4.24
N ILE A 78 13.49 10.38 4.61
CA ILE A 78 13.11 9.01 4.25
C ILE A 78 12.88 8.92 2.73
N ALA A 79 12.17 9.88 2.12
CA ALA A 79 11.90 9.87 0.67
C ALA A 79 13.19 9.92 -0.16
N ARG A 80 14.21 10.67 0.28
CA ARG A 80 15.51 10.74 -0.40
C ARG A 80 16.19 9.37 -0.49
N VAL A 81 16.04 8.56 0.55
CA VAL A 81 16.61 7.21 0.62
C VAL A 81 15.91 6.29 -0.37
N HIS A 82 14.58 6.31 -0.40
CA HIS A 82 13.79 5.55 -1.36
C HIS A 82 14.15 5.93 -2.80
N LEU A 83 14.27 7.23 -3.10
CA LEU A 83 14.67 7.70 -4.43
C LEU A 83 16.08 7.23 -4.82
N LYS A 84 17.04 7.27 -3.89
CA LYS A 84 18.41 6.81 -4.16
C LYS A 84 18.48 5.30 -4.47
N ASN A 85 17.69 4.49 -3.78
CA ASN A 85 17.77 3.03 -3.85
C ASN A 85 16.82 2.38 -4.87
N GLU A 86 15.60 2.91 -5.00
CA GLU A 86 14.56 2.38 -5.87
C GLU A 86 14.20 3.30 -7.04
N GLY A 87 14.74 4.53 -7.09
CA GLY A 87 14.35 5.53 -8.09
C GLY A 87 12.92 6.06 -7.90
N ARG A 88 12.27 5.72 -6.78
CA ARG A 88 10.88 6.08 -6.49
C ARG A 88 10.58 6.15 -5.00
N ALA A 89 9.67 7.01 -4.60
CA ALA A 89 9.09 7.08 -3.26
C ALA A 89 7.57 7.28 -3.33
N ILE A 90 6.82 6.59 -2.45
CA ILE A 90 5.38 6.77 -2.26
C ILE A 90 5.14 7.28 -0.84
N ILE A 91 4.45 8.41 -0.71
CA ILE A 91 4.13 9.03 0.57
C ILE A 91 2.61 9.02 0.73
N THR A 92 2.10 8.39 1.79
CA THR A 92 0.67 8.31 2.10
C THR A 92 0.29 9.31 3.19
N ARG A 93 -0.98 9.70 3.20
CA ARG A 93 -1.56 10.66 4.15
C ARG A 93 -0.82 12.00 4.19
N ALA A 94 -0.21 12.41 3.08
CA ALA A 94 0.50 13.68 2.95
C ALA A 94 -0.43 14.89 3.11
N CYS A 95 0.11 15.96 3.70
CA CYS A 95 -0.48 17.30 3.70
C CYS A 95 0.24 18.22 2.70
N GLU A 96 -0.25 19.45 2.57
CA GLU A 96 0.31 20.46 1.66
C GLU A 96 1.75 20.84 2.05
N ASP A 97 2.04 20.92 3.35
CA ASP A 97 3.41 21.19 3.84
C ASP A 97 4.36 20.07 3.44
N ASN A 98 3.94 18.80 3.56
CA ASN A 98 4.77 17.68 3.10
C ASN A 98 5.02 17.78 1.59
N TYR A 99 3.99 18.09 0.80
CA TYR A 99 4.13 18.22 -0.65
C TYR A 99 5.12 19.33 -1.02
N ASN A 100 5.02 20.50 -0.41
CA ASN A 100 5.91 21.63 -0.67
C ASN A 100 7.37 21.27 -0.36
N SER A 101 7.65 20.60 0.75
CA SER A 101 8.99 20.12 1.09
C SER A 101 9.51 19.06 0.10
N LEU A 102 8.64 18.18 -0.38
CA LEU A 102 8.97 17.13 -1.34
C LEU A 102 9.21 17.67 -2.77
N VAL A 103 8.61 18.79 -3.15
CA VAL A 103 8.89 19.47 -4.44
C VAL A 103 10.35 19.89 -4.51
N SER A 104 10.91 20.45 -3.43
CA SER A 104 12.34 20.80 -3.36
C SER A 104 13.22 19.57 -3.56
N LEU A 105 12.90 18.46 -2.89
CA LEU A 105 13.61 17.19 -3.06
C LEU A 105 13.54 16.70 -4.51
N ALA A 106 12.36 16.72 -5.13
CA ALA A 106 12.17 16.25 -6.50
C ALA A 106 12.98 17.08 -7.52
N ASN A 107 13.07 18.41 -7.31
CA ASN A 107 13.91 19.29 -8.12
C ASN A 107 15.41 18.98 -7.95
N GLU A 108 15.86 18.78 -6.70
CA GLU A 108 17.26 18.40 -6.41
C GLU A 108 17.66 17.08 -7.07
N THR A 109 16.76 16.09 -7.10
CA THR A 109 17.01 14.77 -7.66
C THR A 109 16.59 14.64 -9.14
N ASN A 110 16.20 15.74 -9.79
CA ASN A 110 15.66 15.78 -11.15
C ASN A 110 14.59 14.69 -11.40
N SER A 111 13.71 14.48 -10.41
CA SER A 111 12.70 13.43 -10.40
C SER A 111 11.32 14.01 -10.66
N ARG A 112 10.45 13.23 -11.33
CA ARG A 112 9.03 13.60 -11.48
C ARG A 112 8.34 13.54 -10.13
N ILE A 113 7.40 14.44 -9.88
CA ILE A 113 6.54 14.44 -8.69
C ILE A 113 5.08 14.56 -9.10
N ARG A 114 4.21 13.81 -8.43
CA ARG A 114 2.76 13.79 -8.63
C ARG A 114 2.06 13.82 -7.29
N TRP A 115 1.07 14.69 -7.13
CA TRP A 115 0.21 14.72 -5.95
C TRP A 115 -1.23 14.35 -6.31
N GLU A 116 -1.66 13.21 -5.79
CA GLU A 116 -3.05 12.77 -5.83
C GLU A 116 -3.79 13.34 -4.60
N LYS A 117 -4.24 14.60 -4.73
CA LYS A 117 -4.80 15.37 -3.60
C LYS A 117 -5.92 14.64 -2.86
N ARG A 118 -6.85 14.00 -3.59
CA ARG A 118 -7.97 13.26 -2.99
C ARG A 118 -7.52 12.05 -2.19
N ALA A 119 -6.51 11.33 -2.68
CA ALA A 119 -5.91 10.18 -1.99
C ALA A 119 -4.97 10.59 -0.85
N ARG A 120 -4.57 11.87 -0.79
CA ARG A 120 -3.47 12.36 0.05
C ARG A 120 -2.18 11.56 -0.17
N ILE A 121 -1.91 11.21 -1.44
CA ILE A 121 -0.69 10.48 -1.83
C ILE A 121 0.20 11.38 -2.68
N VAL A 122 1.48 11.44 -2.33
CA VAL A 122 2.53 12.03 -3.16
C VAL A 122 3.43 10.91 -3.68
N ILE A 123 3.71 10.92 -4.98
CA ILE A 123 4.57 9.96 -5.66
C ILE A 123 5.72 10.74 -6.29
N ILE A 124 6.95 10.28 -6.05
CA ILE A 124 8.16 10.85 -6.63
C ILE A 124 8.90 9.76 -7.36
N GLY A 125 9.43 10.05 -8.55
CA GLY A 125 10.27 9.14 -9.33
C GLY A 125 9.58 8.54 -10.55
N GLU A 126 10.01 7.32 -10.91
CA GLU A 126 9.60 6.67 -12.15
C GLU A 126 8.18 6.07 -12.08
N SER A 127 7.52 6.00 -13.24
CA SER A 127 6.23 5.32 -13.41
C SER A 127 6.41 3.80 -13.39
N ILE A 128 5.42 3.05 -12.87
CA ILE A 128 5.44 1.59 -12.89
C ILE A 128 4.96 1.05 -14.24
N ALA A 129 5.49 -0.10 -14.67
CA ALA A 129 4.93 -0.84 -15.80
C ALA A 129 3.51 -1.31 -15.46
N ARG A 130 2.59 -1.21 -16.44
CA ARG A 130 1.22 -1.71 -16.27
C ARG A 130 1.21 -3.23 -16.30
N THR A 131 0.30 -3.79 -15.52
CA THR A 131 -0.06 -5.21 -15.55
C THR A 131 -1.45 -5.35 -16.17
N ASP A 132 -1.82 -6.58 -16.50
CA ASP A 132 -3.19 -6.91 -16.95
C ASP A 132 -4.15 -7.16 -15.76
N GLY A 133 -3.76 -6.74 -14.55
CA GLY A 133 -4.60 -6.80 -13.35
C GLY A 133 -5.67 -5.71 -13.38
N ARG A 134 -6.91 -6.06 -13.00
CA ARG A 134 -8.07 -5.18 -13.06
C ARG A 134 -8.76 -5.15 -11.71
N ILE A 135 -9.03 -3.96 -11.16
CA ILE A 135 -9.62 -3.82 -9.82
C ILE A 135 -10.80 -2.88 -9.87
N GLY A 136 -11.88 -3.23 -9.16
CA GLY A 136 -12.97 -2.32 -8.84
C GLY A 136 -12.70 -1.59 -7.53
N VAL A 137 -12.95 -0.29 -7.46
CA VAL A 137 -12.88 0.48 -6.21
C VAL A 137 -14.19 1.22 -6.02
N ILE A 138 -14.85 1.03 -4.88
CA ILE A 138 -16.16 1.58 -4.57
C ILE A 138 -16.07 2.41 -3.29
N SER A 139 -16.68 3.60 -3.28
CA SER A 139 -16.98 4.34 -2.04
C SER A 139 -18.48 4.38 -1.76
N ALA A 140 -18.88 4.18 -0.51
CA ALA A 140 -20.29 4.26 -0.11
C ALA A 140 -20.79 5.70 -0.09
N GLY A 141 -20.04 6.61 0.54
CA GLY A 141 -20.34 8.04 0.52
C GLY A 141 -19.24 8.87 -0.13
N THR A 142 -19.53 10.15 -0.32
CA THR A 142 -18.53 11.17 -0.68
C THR A 142 -17.42 11.30 0.36
N ALA A 143 -17.75 11.14 1.65
CA ALA A 143 -16.79 11.17 2.75
C ALA A 143 -15.79 10.00 2.72
N ASP A 144 -16.14 8.89 2.05
CA ASP A 144 -15.31 7.69 1.96
C ASP A 144 -14.36 7.75 0.75
N ILE A 145 -14.54 8.73 -0.15
CA ILE A 145 -13.74 8.89 -1.38
C ILE A 145 -12.24 8.97 -1.09
N PRO A 146 -11.74 9.72 -0.09
CA PRO A 146 -10.29 9.79 0.14
C PRO A 146 -9.64 8.42 0.42
N VAL A 147 -10.31 7.56 1.20
CA VAL A 147 -9.83 6.20 1.50
C VAL A 147 -9.92 5.29 0.27
N ALA A 148 -11.00 5.43 -0.52
CA ALA A 148 -11.14 4.71 -1.79
C ALA A 148 -10.07 5.15 -2.81
N GLU A 149 -9.78 6.45 -2.92
CA GLU A 149 -8.73 6.99 -3.79
C GLU A 149 -7.33 6.53 -3.32
N GLU A 150 -7.09 6.42 -2.02
CA GLU A 150 -5.85 5.81 -1.50
C GLU A 150 -5.69 4.37 -2.04
N ALA A 151 -6.73 3.53 -1.95
CA ALA A 151 -6.70 2.17 -2.48
C ALA A 151 -6.49 2.13 -4.00
N LYS A 152 -7.17 3.00 -4.75
CA LYS A 152 -7.02 3.14 -6.20
C LYS A 152 -5.58 3.49 -6.58
N VAL A 153 -5.02 4.54 -5.98
CA VAL A 153 -3.67 5.01 -6.32
C VAL A 153 -2.67 3.90 -6.03
N ILE A 154 -2.75 3.23 -4.89
CA ILE A 154 -1.82 2.13 -4.57
C ILE A 154 -1.95 0.95 -5.54
N ALA A 155 -3.16 0.60 -5.95
CA ALA A 155 -3.38 -0.39 -7.00
C ALA A 155 -2.74 0.00 -8.34
N GLU A 156 -2.89 1.26 -8.75
CA GLU A 156 -2.27 1.81 -9.96
C GLU A 156 -0.73 1.82 -9.87
N GLU A 157 -0.19 2.16 -8.70
CA GLU A 157 1.23 2.13 -8.39
C GLU A 157 1.80 0.70 -8.34
N MET A 158 0.94 -0.32 -8.27
CA MET A 158 1.27 -1.74 -8.44
C MET A 158 0.98 -2.27 -9.86
N GLY A 159 0.70 -1.35 -10.79
CA GLY A 159 0.53 -1.62 -12.22
C GLY A 159 -0.88 -1.95 -12.66
N CYS A 160 -1.84 -2.12 -11.74
CA CYS A 160 -3.19 -2.52 -12.10
C CYS A 160 -3.98 -1.38 -12.76
N SER A 161 -4.94 -1.74 -13.61
CA SER A 161 -6.00 -0.84 -14.05
C SER A 161 -7.13 -0.83 -13.03
N VAL A 162 -7.70 0.35 -12.76
CA VAL A 162 -8.72 0.53 -11.73
C VAL A 162 -9.97 1.15 -12.34
N THR A 163 -11.13 0.53 -12.07
CA THR A 163 -12.45 1.12 -12.33
C THR A 163 -13.02 1.63 -11.02
N ALA A 164 -13.12 2.94 -10.88
CA ALA A 164 -13.59 3.58 -9.65
C ALA A 164 -15.05 4.03 -9.75
N ILE A 165 -15.80 3.77 -8.68
CA ILE A 165 -17.22 4.11 -8.50
C ILE A 165 -17.34 4.82 -7.16
N TYR A 166 -18.00 5.97 -7.12
CA TYR A 166 -18.10 6.78 -5.91
C TYR A 166 -19.55 7.08 -5.55
N ASP A 167 -19.79 7.23 -4.25
CA ASP A 167 -21.09 7.64 -3.67
C ASP A 167 -22.28 6.73 -4.02
N VAL A 168 -22.09 5.41 -3.87
CA VAL A 168 -23.14 4.38 -4.12
C VAL A 168 -23.60 3.69 -2.82
N GLY A 169 -23.83 4.50 -1.79
CA GLY A 169 -24.19 4.04 -0.45
C GLY A 169 -25.58 3.41 -0.35
N VAL A 170 -25.82 2.73 0.76
CA VAL A 170 -27.01 1.88 1.01
C VAL A 170 -28.32 2.67 1.01
N ALA A 171 -28.32 3.92 1.47
CA ALA A 171 -29.50 4.80 1.43
C ALA A 171 -30.07 4.99 0.01
N GLY A 172 -29.22 4.84 -1.01
CA GLY A 172 -29.60 4.87 -2.42
C GLY A 172 -29.14 3.61 -3.16
N ILE A 173 -29.38 2.42 -2.59
CA ILE A 173 -28.82 1.15 -3.07
C ILE A 173 -29.11 0.85 -4.55
N HIS A 174 -30.21 1.37 -5.09
CA HIS A 174 -30.54 1.25 -6.51
C HIS A 174 -29.44 1.81 -7.44
N ARG A 175 -28.64 2.78 -6.96
CA ARG A 175 -27.50 3.35 -7.71
C ARG A 175 -26.33 2.38 -7.84
N LEU A 176 -26.24 1.35 -6.99
CA LEU A 176 -25.17 0.36 -7.01
C LEU A 176 -25.25 -0.56 -8.24
N PHE A 177 -26.43 -1.03 -8.61
CA PHE A 177 -26.59 -2.09 -9.61
C PHE A 177 -26.03 -1.74 -11.01
N PRO A 178 -26.28 -0.53 -11.56
CA PRO A 178 -25.68 -0.15 -12.85
C PRO A 178 -24.15 -0.10 -12.80
N GLU A 179 -23.59 0.27 -11.65
CA GLU A 179 -22.15 0.38 -11.43
C GLU A 179 -21.49 -0.99 -11.28
N LEU A 180 -22.15 -1.95 -10.60
CA LEU A 180 -21.70 -3.35 -10.57
C LEU A 180 -21.66 -3.96 -11.97
N ALA A 181 -22.63 -3.63 -12.84
CA ALA A 181 -22.60 -4.06 -14.22
C ALA A 181 -21.40 -3.49 -15.00
N LYS A 182 -20.91 -2.28 -14.64
CA LYS A 182 -19.66 -1.73 -15.21
C LYS A 182 -18.45 -2.53 -14.75
N LEU A 183 -18.37 -2.89 -13.47
CA LEU A 183 -17.27 -3.73 -12.94
C LEU A 183 -17.25 -5.12 -13.60
N ALA A 184 -18.41 -5.74 -13.75
CA ALA A 184 -18.54 -7.03 -14.43
C ALA A 184 -18.06 -6.93 -15.89
N ARG A 185 -18.48 -5.90 -16.64
CA ARG A 185 -18.00 -5.67 -18.02
C ARG A 185 -16.51 -5.39 -18.10
N ALA A 186 -15.94 -4.70 -17.10
CA ALA A 186 -14.50 -4.48 -17.01
C ALA A 186 -13.73 -5.78 -16.71
N GLY A 187 -14.40 -6.81 -16.18
CA GLY A 187 -13.79 -8.09 -15.82
C GLY A 187 -12.77 -7.93 -14.69
N VAL A 188 -13.14 -7.17 -13.65
CA VAL A 188 -12.27 -6.94 -12.49
C VAL A 188 -11.96 -8.25 -11.77
N ASP A 189 -10.78 -8.35 -11.18
CA ASP A 189 -10.25 -9.54 -10.49
C ASP A 189 -10.46 -9.48 -8.96
N ALA A 190 -10.69 -8.29 -8.43
CA ALA A 190 -10.97 -8.01 -7.03
C ALA A 190 -11.70 -6.67 -6.90
N VAL A 191 -12.44 -6.49 -5.81
CA VAL A 191 -13.13 -5.24 -5.51
C VAL A 191 -12.75 -4.73 -4.13
N VAL A 192 -12.38 -3.46 -4.03
CA VAL A 192 -12.23 -2.74 -2.75
C VAL A 192 -13.48 -1.90 -2.52
N VAL A 193 -14.06 -1.97 -1.32
CA VAL A 193 -15.23 -1.18 -0.94
C VAL A 193 -14.94 -0.42 0.34
N ALA A 194 -14.84 0.90 0.25
CA ALA A 194 -14.68 1.80 1.38
C ALA A 194 -16.05 2.30 1.87
N ALA A 195 -16.35 2.09 3.15
CA ALA A 195 -17.62 2.50 3.73
C ALA A 195 -17.47 2.92 5.19
N GLY A 196 -17.94 4.12 5.51
CA GLY A 196 -18.12 4.61 6.88
C GLY A 196 -19.48 4.27 7.49
N ARG A 197 -19.81 4.92 8.61
CA ARG A 197 -21.04 4.71 9.40
C ARG A 197 -21.25 3.23 9.78
N GLU A 198 -22.36 2.60 9.36
CA GLU A 198 -22.67 1.19 9.60
C GLU A 198 -21.86 0.21 8.72
N GLY A 199 -21.10 0.70 7.73
CA GLY A 199 -20.18 -0.11 6.93
C GLY A 199 -20.85 -1.27 6.17
N THR A 200 -22.14 -1.17 5.83
CA THR A 200 -22.92 -2.29 5.27
C THR A 200 -22.59 -2.59 3.80
N LEU A 201 -22.14 -1.60 3.03
CA LEU A 201 -21.97 -1.74 1.58
C LEU A 201 -21.02 -2.89 1.16
N PRO A 202 -19.84 -3.11 1.77
CA PRO A 202 -18.96 -4.23 1.42
C PRO A 202 -19.63 -5.61 1.55
N SER A 203 -20.46 -5.80 2.58
CA SER A 203 -21.22 -7.04 2.81
C SER A 203 -22.27 -7.28 1.72
N ILE A 204 -22.90 -6.22 1.22
CA ILE A 204 -23.84 -6.31 0.10
C ILE A 204 -23.08 -6.62 -1.19
N VAL A 205 -22.01 -5.88 -1.49
CA VAL A 205 -21.23 -6.05 -2.72
C VAL A 205 -20.65 -7.47 -2.80
N SER A 206 -20.12 -8.01 -1.71
CA SER A 206 -19.60 -9.39 -1.66
C SER A 206 -20.64 -10.48 -1.91
N GLY A 207 -21.93 -10.20 -1.68
CA GLY A 207 -23.03 -11.10 -2.06
C GLY A 207 -23.48 -10.97 -3.52
N LEU A 208 -22.99 -9.95 -4.25
CA LEU A 208 -23.43 -9.60 -5.60
C LEU A 208 -22.34 -9.73 -6.67
N VAL A 209 -21.10 -10.02 -6.29
CA VAL A 209 -19.98 -10.21 -7.22
C VAL A 209 -19.32 -11.58 -6.99
N ASP A 210 -18.72 -12.12 -8.04
CA ASP A 210 -18.06 -13.43 -8.07
C ASP A 210 -16.54 -13.35 -7.80
N VAL A 211 -16.02 -12.16 -7.48
CA VAL A 211 -14.60 -11.91 -7.20
C VAL A 211 -14.36 -11.51 -5.75
N PRO A 212 -13.14 -11.69 -5.22
CA PRO A 212 -12.81 -11.31 -3.85
C PRO A 212 -13.12 -9.85 -3.54
N VAL A 213 -13.78 -9.61 -2.40
CA VAL A 213 -14.11 -8.28 -1.91
C VAL A 213 -13.28 -7.97 -0.65
N ILE A 214 -12.67 -6.78 -0.66
CA ILE A 214 -11.93 -6.21 0.46
C ILE A 214 -12.75 -5.03 1.01
N GLY A 215 -13.27 -5.17 2.23
CA GLY A 215 -13.93 -4.10 2.96
C GLY A 215 -12.91 -3.20 3.67
N VAL A 216 -13.07 -1.89 3.51
CA VAL A 216 -12.30 -0.86 4.21
C VAL A 216 -13.24 -0.04 5.09
N PRO A 217 -13.25 -0.27 6.41
CA PRO A 217 -14.02 0.56 7.31
C PRO A 217 -13.44 1.98 7.33
N VAL A 218 -14.29 3.00 7.21
CA VAL A 218 -13.86 4.41 7.17
C VAL A 218 -14.26 5.12 8.45
N SER A 219 -13.36 5.95 8.99
CA SER A 219 -13.53 6.61 10.29
C SER A 219 -14.55 7.76 10.31
N THR A 220 -15.13 8.13 9.17
CA THR A 220 -16.07 9.25 9.01
C THR A 220 -17.43 9.06 9.71
N GLY A 221 -17.72 7.86 10.22
CA GLY A 221 -18.91 7.59 11.03
C GLY A 221 -18.93 8.35 12.36
N TYR A 222 -20.11 8.83 12.77
CA TYR A 222 -20.35 9.52 14.05
C TYR A 222 -21.47 8.83 14.86
N GLY A 223 -21.58 9.18 16.15
CA GLY A 223 -22.57 8.60 17.05
C GLY A 223 -22.13 7.26 17.63
N ALA A 224 -23.07 6.34 17.83
CA ALA A 224 -22.79 5.02 18.38
C ALA A 224 -21.88 4.21 17.45
N GLY A 225 -20.70 3.82 17.94
CA GLY A 225 -19.66 3.17 17.13
C GLY A 225 -19.06 4.10 16.05
N GLY A 226 -18.98 5.41 16.32
CA GLY A 226 -18.26 6.34 15.46
C GLY A 226 -16.75 6.03 15.35
N LYS A 227 -16.00 6.86 14.61
CA LYS A 227 -14.56 6.65 14.32
C LYS A 227 -14.25 5.35 13.56
N GLY A 228 -15.27 4.73 12.96
CA GLY A 228 -15.15 3.52 12.15
C GLY A 228 -15.40 2.21 12.93
N ASP A 229 -15.66 2.26 14.23
CA ASP A 229 -15.87 1.05 15.05
C ASP A 229 -17.11 0.26 14.61
N ALA A 230 -18.22 0.94 14.36
CA ALA A 230 -19.44 0.32 13.83
C ALA A 230 -19.19 -0.32 12.46
N ALA A 231 -18.51 0.39 11.56
CA ALA A 231 -18.17 -0.12 10.23
C ALA A 231 -17.27 -1.36 10.33
N LEU A 232 -16.23 -1.31 11.16
CA LEU A 232 -15.29 -2.42 11.36
C LEU A 232 -16.01 -3.66 11.93
N LEU A 233 -16.76 -3.50 13.02
CA LEU A 233 -17.48 -4.61 13.66
C LEU A 233 -18.54 -5.20 12.72
N SER A 234 -19.28 -4.35 12.00
CA SER A 234 -20.27 -4.77 11.00
C SER A 234 -19.64 -5.62 9.89
N MET A 235 -18.51 -5.18 9.33
CA MET A 235 -17.79 -5.93 8.30
C MET A 235 -17.23 -7.26 8.84
N LEU A 236 -16.68 -7.28 10.05
CA LEU A 236 -16.11 -8.50 10.66
C LEU A 236 -17.17 -9.53 11.07
N GLN A 237 -18.36 -9.07 11.47
CA GLN A 237 -19.49 -9.94 11.85
C GLN A 237 -20.36 -10.36 10.66
N SER A 238 -20.05 -9.88 9.46
CA SER A 238 -20.81 -10.20 8.26
C SER A 238 -20.77 -11.70 7.95
N CYS A 239 -21.91 -12.25 7.54
CA CYS A 239 -22.00 -13.61 7.02
C CYS A 239 -21.56 -13.71 5.54
N SER A 240 -21.44 -12.57 4.84
CA SER A 240 -20.90 -12.54 3.48
C SER A 240 -19.41 -12.83 3.50
N VAL A 241 -18.89 -13.42 2.41
CA VAL A 241 -17.47 -13.75 2.31
C VAL A 241 -16.69 -12.53 1.84
N LEU A 242 -16.04 -11.82 2.78
CA LEU A 242 -15.15 -10.70 2.50
C LEU A 242 -13.91 -10.71 3.39
N ALA A 243 -12.83 -10.09 2.91
CA ALA A 243 -11.68 -9.75 3.74
C ALA A 243 -11.84 -8.32 4.26
N VAL A 244 -11.42 -8.06 5.51
CA VAL A 244 -11.52 -6.74 6.13
C VAL A 244 -10.13 -6.26 6.53
N VAL A 245 -9.80 -5.02 6.20
CA VAL A 245 -8.57 -4.35 6.65
C VAL A 245 -8.86 -3.41 7.83
N ASN A 246 -7.81 -2.83 8.40
CA ASN A 246 -7.96 -1.81 9.45
C ASN A 246 -8.72 -0.57 8.96
N ILE A 247 -9.23 0.20 9.93
CA ILE A 247 -9.90 1.48 9.68
C ILE A 247 -8.97 2.42 8.91
N ASP A 248 -9.49 3.03 7.85
CA ASP A 248 -8.79 3.93 6.93
C ASP A 248 -7.51 3.34 6.30
N ALA A 249 -7.43 2.01 6.18
CA ALA A 249 -6.27 1.33 5.60
C ALA A 249 -6.42 1.14 4.08
N GLY A 250 -6.72 2.22 3.35
CA GLY A 250 -6.87 2.21 1.89
C GLY A 250 -5.62 1.68 1.18
N PHE A 251 -4.43 2.05 1.67
CA PHE A 251 -3.15 1.50 1.19
C PHE A 251 -3.13 -0.03 1.22
N VAL A 252 -3.50 -0.63 2.36
CA VAL A 252 -3.45 -2.08 2.55
C VAL A 252 -4.46 -2.77 1.65
N ALA A 253 -5.67 -2.21 1.54
CA ALA A 253 -6.72 -2.75 0.69
C ALA A 253 -6.34 -2.71 -0.80
N GLY A 254 -5.86 -1.56 -1.28
CA GLY A 254 -5.39 -1.40 -2.66
C GLY A 254 -4.24 -2.35 -2.98
N ALA A 255 -3.25 -2.45 -2.09
CA ALA A 255 -2.12 -3.35 -2.28
C ALA A 255 -2.52 -4.83 -2.30
N PHE A 256 -3.44 -5.24 -1.41
CA PHE A 256 -3.91 -6.62 -1.36
C PHE A 256 -4.76 -6.97 -2.58
N ALA A 257 -5.67 -6.08 -3.00
CA ALA A 257 -6.43 -6.24 -4.23
C ALA A 257 -5.52 -6.34 -5.46
N ALA A 258 -4.46 -5.53 -5.53
CA ALA A 258 -3.46 -5.59 -6.60
C ALA A 258 -2.66 -6.88 -6.62
N ARG A 259 -2.36 -7.49 -5.47
CA ARG A 259 -1.76 -8.82 -5.43
C ARG A 259 -2.68 -9.88 -6.03
N ILE A 260 -3.96 -9.86 -5.68
CA ILE A 260 -4.97 -10.77 -6.25
C ILE A 260 -5.05 -10.57 -7.76
N ALA A 261 -5.24 -9.32 -8.20
CA ALA A 261 -5.40 -9.00 -9.62
C ALA A 261 -4.16 -9.34 -10.45
N ASN A 262 -2.96 -9.06 -9.94
CA ASN A 262 -1.72 -9.40 -10.64
C ASN A 262 -1.48 -10.91 -10.68
N LEU A 263 -1.92 -11.67 -9.68
CA LEU A 263 -1.88 -13.13 -9.72
C LEU A 263 -2.87 -13.68 -10.76
N ALA A 264 -4.11 -13.19 -10.77
CA ALA A 264 -5.10 -13.58 -11.76
C ALA A 264 -4.63 -13.26 -13.20
N ALA A 265 -4.08 -12.06 -13.41
CA ALA A 265 -3.53 -11.63 -14.69
C ALA A 265 -2.40 -12.54 -15.20
N LYS A 266 -1.50 -13.00 -14.32
CA LYS A 266 -0.43 -13.94 -14.69
C LYS A 266 -0.96 -15.29 -15.15
N ASN A 267 -2.09 -15.76 -14.61
CA ASN A 267 -2.69 -17.05 -14.94
C ASN A 267 -3.70 -16.99 -16.11
N ARG A 268 -3.98 -15.79 -16.65
CA ARG A 268 -4.75 -15.63 -17.90
C ARG A 268 -3.92 -15.82 -19.16
N LYS A 269 -2.59 -15.75 -19.03
CA LYS A 269 -1.61 -15.93 -20.11
C LYS A 269 -1.17 -17.38 -20.17
#